data_AF-A0A9D2F3X0-F1
#
_entry.id   AF-A0A9D2F3X0-F1
#
_cell.length_a   1.000
_cell.length_b   1.000
_cell.length_c   1.000
_cell.angle_alpha   90.00
_cell.angle_beta   90.00
_cell.angle_gamma   90.00
#
_symmetry.space_group_name_H-M   'P 1'
#
loop_
_entity.id
_entity.type
_entity.pdbx_description
1 polymer ?
#
loop_
_entity_poly.entity_id
_entity_poly.type
_entity_poly.pdbx_seq_one_letter_code
_entity_poly.pdbx_strand_id
1 'polypeptide(L)'
;MQPEQTFFLSEQRNLAKFTEQATDAVARAAGRLWSGMETGATPETGRRASHGKGESVPANARAESYLPSFSLTFPLAGHACTRTSGYGWRTDPMGGQGTDFHLGNDLAAAQGTEILAAADGVVRYAGVHSSYGNYLRILHADGDETLYAHMQYLFVRTGQAVTAGQVLGTVGETGNATGPHLHFEILHKGLRYDPSEALQSAA
;
A
#
# COMPACT_ATOMS: atom_id res chain seq x y z
N MET A 1 -7.15 11.68 49.52
CA MET A 1 -7.41 10.43 48.78
C MET A 1 -7.07 10.75 47.33
N GLN A 2 -5.93 10.28 46.83
CA GLN A 2 -5.26 10.81 45.63
C GLN A 2 -5.76 10.12 44.34
N PRO A 3 -6.34 10.86 43.36
CA PRO A 3 -6.80 10.30 42.09
C PRO A 3 -5.69 10.03 41.06
N GLU A 4 -4.46 10.52 41.29
CA GLU A 4 -3.35 10.49 40.33
C GLU A 4 -2.70 9.09 40.12
N GLN A 5 -2.95 8.10 40.98
CA GLN A 5 -2.31 6.78 40.85
C GLN A 5 -3.00 5.85 39.83
N THR A 6 -4.23 6.16 39.44
CA THR A 6 -5.05 5.30 38.57
C THR A 6 -4.75 5.50 37.07
N PHE A 7 -4.27 6.69 36.69
CA PHE A 7 -3.93 7.04 35.30
C PHE A 7 -2.60 6.42 34.84
N PHE A 8 -1.61 6.35 35.73
CA PHE A 8 -0.30 5.80 35.40
C PHE A 8 -0.30 4.28 35.18
N LEU A 9 -1.21 3.56 35.84
CA LEU A 9 -1.35 2.10 35.73
C LEU A 9 -2.10 1.66 34.47
N SER A 10 -2.95 2.51 33.89
CA SER A 10 -3.67 2.19 32.65
C SER A 10 -2.77 2.35 31.42
N GLU A 11 -1.92 3.38 31.37
CA GLU A 11 -0.93 3.57 30.31
C GLU A 11 0.12 2.44 30.30
N GLN A 12 0.59 2.02 31.47
CA GLN A 12 1.53 0.89 31.57
C GLN A 12 0.91 -0.44 31.15
N ARG A 13 -0.38 -0.68 31.45
CA ARG A 13 -1.11 -1.87 30.96
C ARG A 13 -1.34 -1.84 29.46
N ASN A 14 -1.59 -0.68 28.87
CA ASN A 14 -1.75 -0.53 27.43
C ASN A 14 -0.41 -0.72 26.71
N LEU A 15 0.70 -0.25 27.29
CA LEU A 15 2.06 -0.46 26.76
C LEU A 15 2.51 -1.94 26.83
N ALA A 16 2.15 -2.65 27.90
CA ALA A 16 2.43 -4.08 28.03
C ALA A 16 1.65 -4.92 27.00
N LYS A 17 0.35 -4.61 26.79
CA LYS A 17 -0.45 -5.27 25.74
C LYS A 17 0.06 -4.94 24.32
N PHE A 18 0.54 -3.71 24.11
CA PHE A 18 1.14 -3.26 22.86
C PHE A 18 2.44 -4.01 22.53
N THR A 19 3.30 -4.24 23.52
CA THR A 19 4.56 -4.97 23.32
C THR A 19 4.33 -6.45 23.04
N GLU A 20 3.37 -7.09 23.70
CA GLU A 20 3.01 -8.50 23.48
C GLU A 20 2.38 -8.73 22.10
N GLN A 21 1.43 -7.89 21.67
CA GLN A 21 0.78 -8.02 20.36
C GLN A 21 1.73 -7.72 19.18
N ALA A 22 2.64 -6.75 19.34
CA ALA A 22 3.64 -6.42 18.33
C ALA A 22 4.71 -7.51 18.21
N THR A 23 5.16 -8.10 19.32
CA THR A 23 6.11 -9.23 19.29
C THR A 23 5.49 -10.46 18.65
N ASP A 24 4.22 -10.73 18.93
CA ASP A 24 3.48 -11.83 18.32
C ASP A 24 3.30 -11.68 16.79
N ALA A 25 3.00 -10.48 16.33
CA ALA A 25 2.86 -10.19 14.89
C ALA A 25 4.22 -10.33 14.17
N VAL A 26 5.30 -9.81 14.77
CA VAL A 26 6.66 -9.92 14.22
C VAL A 26 7.15 -11.37 14.26
N ALA A 27 6.89 -12.14 15.32
CA ALA A 27 7.28 -13.54 15.44
C ALA A 27 6.57 -14.42 14.40
N ARG A 28 5.27 -14.19 14.16
CA ARG A 28 4.51 -14.89 13.10
C ARG A 28 5.01 -14.53 11.70
N ALA A 29 5.36 -13.28 11.45
CA ALA A 29 5.92 -12.84 10.17
C ALA A 29 7.33 -13.40 9.93
N ALA A 30 8.19 -13.40 10.95
CA ALA A 30 9.56 -13.92 10.87
C ALA A 30 9.60 -15.45 10.69
N GLY A 31 8.71 -16.19 11.36
CA GLY A 31 8.62 -17.65 11.23
C GLY A 31 8.22 -18.12 9.83
N ARG A 32 7.39 -17.35 9.12
CA ARG A 32 6.97 -17.65 7.74
C ARG A 32 8.05 -17.32 6.70
N LEU A 33 8.89 -16.32 6.98
CA LEU A 33 10.03 -15.96 6.13
C LEU A 33 11.16 -16.98 6.19
N TRP A 34 11.43 -17.58 7.37
CA TRP A 34 12.51 -18.56 7.53
C TRP A 34 12.17 -19.95 6.99
N SER A 35 10.92 -20.39 7.08
CA SER A 35 10.51 -21.73 6.64
C SER A 35 10.37 -21.89 5.11
N GLY A 36 10.37 -20.78 4.35
CA GLY A 36 10.20 -20.79 2.88
C GLY A 36 11.51 -20.86 2.08
N MET A 37 12.67 -20.93 2.75
CA MET A 37 13.98 -20.82 2.11
C MET A 37 14.59 -22.16 1.68
N GLU A 38 13.89 -23.27 1.88
CA GLU A 38 14.31 -24.61 1.45
C GLU A 38 13.19 -25.30 0.66
N THR A 39 13.22 -25.23 -0.67
CA THR A 39 12.88 -26.36 -1.57
C THR A 39 13.20 -26.04 -3.03
N GLY A 40 14.24 -26.73 -3.52
CA GLY A 40 14.44 -27.29 -4.86
C GLY A 40 13.85 -26.62 -6.09
N ALA A 41 14.75 -26.12 -6.94
CA ALA A 41 14.50 -25.87 -8.36
C ALA A 41 14.39 -27.19 -9.15
N THR A 42 13.40 -27.28 -10.05
CA THR A 42 13.43 -28.18 -11.22
C THR A 42 12.86 -27.45 -12.44
N PRO A 43 13.46 -27.56 -13.63
CA PRO A 43 12.95 -26.91 -14.84
C PRO A 43 12.14 -27.90 -15.68
N GLU A 44 10.89 -27.58 -16.03
CA GLU A 44 10.25 -28.22 -17.19
C GLU A 44 9.40 -27.26 -18.03
N THR A 45 9.51 -27.54 -19.32
CA THR A 45 9.21 -26.83 -20.57
C THR A 45 7.74 -26.76 -21.01
N GLY A 46 7.44 -25.74 -21.82
CA GLY A 46 6.38 -25.71 -22.85
C GLY A 46 5.11 -24.96 -22.44
N ARG A 47 4.51 -24.03 -23.19
CA ARG A 47 4.50 -23.72 -24.64
C ARG A 47 4.21 -22.22 -24.82
N ARG A 48 4.81 -21.62 -25.85
CA ARG A 48 4.56 -20.24 -26.28
C ARG A 48 3.19 -20.12 -26.93
N ALA A 49 2.40 -19.12 -26.51
CA ALA A 49 1.42 -18.47 -27.36
C ALA A 49 1.96 -17.10 -27.76
N SER A 50 2.12 -16.89 -29.07
CA SER A 50 2.63 -15.66 -29.67
C SER A 50 1.54 -14.59 -29.74
N HIS A 51 1.68 -13.50 -29.00
CA HIS A 51 0.99 -12.25 -29.26
C HIS A 51 2.02 -11.10 -29.29
N GLY A 52 1.81 -10.15 -30.21
CA GLY A 52 2.81 -9.26 -30.80
C GLY A 52 3.63 -8.42 -29.81
N LYS A 53 4.77 -7.88 -30.28
CA LYS A 53 5.79 -7.08 -29.56
C LYS A 53 5.19 -6.33 -28.36
N GLY A 54 5.05 -7.03 -27.24
CA GLY A 54 4.33 -6.59 -26.06
C GLY A 54 5.34 -6.62 -24.95
N GLU A 55 5.69 -5.43 -24.48
CA GLU A 55 6.67 -5.23 -23.44
C GLU A 55 6.21 -6.04 -22.20
N SER A 56 7.05 -6.96 -21.73
CA SER A 56 6.69 -7.87 -20.65
C SER A 56 6.48 -7.09 -19.36
N VAL A 57 5.46 -7.45 -18.57
CA VAL A 57 5.23 -6.85 -17.25
C VAL A 57 6.53 -6.89 -16.41
N PRO A 58 6.90 -5.78 -15.73
CA PRO A 58 8.09 -5.73 -14.91
C PRO A 58 8.18 -6.85 -13.86
N ALA A 59 9.40 -7.23 -13.46
CA ALA A 59 9.60 -8.35 -12.54
C ALA A 59 8.88 -8.21 -11.19
N ASN A 60 8.71 -6.96 -10.72
CA ASN A 60 8.03 -6.58 -9.47
C ASN A 60 6.50 -6.39 -9.61
N ALA A 61 5.93 -6.74 -10.77
CA ALA A 61 4.55 -6.50 -11.15
C ALA A 61 3.93 -7.76 -11.76
N ARG A 62 2.60 -7.84 -11.76
CA ARG A 62 1.83 -8.93 -12.36
C ARG A 62 0.72 -8.39 -13.25
N ALA A 63 0.36 -9.14 -14.30
CA ALA A 63 -0.68 -8.73 -15.25
C ALA A 63 -2.07 -9.05 -14.69
N GLU A 64 -2.14 -10.03 -13.81
CA GLU A 64 -3.35 -10.54 -13.21
C GLU A 64 -3.93 -9.54 -12.20
N SER A 65 -5.26 -9.52 -12.10
CA SER A 65 -5.97 -8.85 -11.02
C SER A 65 -5.80 -9.64 -9.73
N TYR A 66 -5.77 -8.95 -8.59
CA TYR A 66 -5.70 -9.57 -7.28
C TYR A 66 -6.70 -8.89 -6.34
N LEU A 67 -7.55 -9.70 -5.71
CA LEU A 67 -8.43 -9.25 -4.65
C LEU A 67 -7.82 -9.65 -3.30
N PRO A 68 -7.53 -8.68 -2.42
CA PRO A 68 -7.09 -9.00 -1.07
C PRO A 68 -8.17 -9.76 -0.30
N SER A 69 -7.74 -10.52 0.71
CA SER A 69 -8.66 -11.34 1.51
C SER A 69 -9.52 -10.54 2.50
N PHE A 70 -9.20 -9.25 2.67
CA PHE A 70 -9.91 -8.30 3.51
C PHE A 70 -10.70 -7.29 2.66
N SER A 71 -11.78 -6.77 3.24
CA SER A 71 -12.53 -5.68 2.64
C SER A 71 -11.73 -4.40 2.65
N LEU A 72 -11.75 -3.67 1.53
CA LEU A 72 -11.16 -2.34 1.43
C LEU A 72 -12.19 -1.26 1.76
N THR A 73 -11.74 -0.24 2.47
CA THR A 73 -12.34 1.10 2.49
C THR A 73 -11.74 1.92 1.36
N PHE A 74 -12.57 2.72 0.68
CA PHE A 74 -12.06 3.58 -0.38
C PHE A 74 -11.04 4.60 0.19
N PRO A 75 -9.84 4.73 -0.39
CA PRO A 75 -8.72 5.41 0.27
C PRO A 75 -8.79 6.94 0.26
N LEU A 76 -9.88 7.53 -0.26
CA LEU A 76 -10.13 8.98 -0.26
C LEU A 76 -11.47 9.28 0.40
N ALA A 77 -11.46 10.19 1.37
CA ALA A 77 -12.66 10.56 2.09
C ALA A 77 -13.78 11.05 1.15
N GLY A 78 -15.00 10.56 1.36
CA GLY A 78 -16.18 10.95 0.60
C GLY A 78 -16.18 10.50 -0.88
N HIS A 79 -15.28 9.60 -1.28
CA HIS A 79 -15.13 9.17 -2.68
C HIS A 79 -14.89 10.33 -3.65
N ALA A 80 -14.33 11.44 -3.14
CA ALA A 80 -14.16 12.69 -3.88
C ALA A 80 -12.99 12.61 -4.86
N CYS A 81 -13.12 11.78 -5.91
CA CYS A 81 -12.07 11.60 -6.90
C CYS A 81 -12.58 11.31 -8.31
N THR A 82 -11.68 11.53 -9.26
CA THR A 82 -11.78 10.99 -10.63
C THR A 82 -10.64 10.01 -10.83
N ARG A 83 -10.92 8.78 -11.26
CA ARG A 83 -9.86 7.82 -11.62
C ARG A 83 -9.22 8.24 -12.94
N THR A 84 -7.95 8.64 -12.92
CA THR A 84 -7.29 9.29 -14.06
C THR A 84 -6.28 8.40 -14.78
N SER A 85 -5.59 7.51 -14.06
CA SER A 85 -4.63 6.57 -14.67
C SER A 85 -4.74 5.20 -14.03
N GLY A 86 -4.85 4.16 -14.86
CA GLY A 86 -4.93 2.77 -14.41
C GLY A 86 -3.55 2.10 -14.37
N TYR A 87 -3.50 0.93 -13.76
CA TYR A 87 -2.33 0.07 -13.72
C TYR A 87 -1.96 -0.43 -15.14
N GLY A 88 -0.66 -0.55 -15.43
CA GLY A 88 -0.15 -1.12 -16.69
C GLY A 88 0.63 -0.14 -17.57
N TRP A 89 0.90 -0.57 -18.81
CA TRP A 89 1.68 0.22 -19.77
C TRP A 89 0.95 1.49 -20.21
N ARG A 90 1.66 2.62 -20.13
CA ARG A 90 1.20 3.93 -20.60
C ARG A 90 2.33 4.67 -21.32
N THR A 91 1.96 5.68 -22.11
CA THR A 91 2.94 6.68 -22.56
C THR A 91 3.45 7.44 -21.35
N ASP A 92 4.75 7.73 -21.32
CA ASP A 92 5.39 8.48 -20.23
C ASP A 92 4.61 9.79 -19.94
N PRO A 93 4.01 9.91 -18.74
CA PRO A 93 3.21 11.09 -18.40
C PRO A 93 4.06 12.34 -18.18
N MET A 94 5.38 12.20 -18.00
CA MET A 94 6.31 13.32 -17.80
C MET A 94 6.81 13.92 -19.11
N GLY A 95 6.28 13.47 -20.26
CA GLY A 95 6.57 14.05 -21.58
C GLY A 95 7.74 13.42 -22.33
N GLY A 96 8.25 12.27 -21.89
CA GLY A 96 9.21 11.47 -22.63
C GLY A 96 8.60 10.78 -23.85
N GLN A 97 9.45 10.38 -24.79
CA GLN A 97 9.06 9.60 -25.99
C GLN A 97 8.95 8.09 -25.71
N GLY A 98 8.88 7.69 -24.43
CA GLY A 98 8.94 6.30 -23.97
C GLY A 98 7.62 5.77 -23.43
N THR A 99 7.63 4.47 -23.11
CA THR A 99 6.59 3.77 -22.35
C THR A 99 7.01 3.66 -20.89
N ASP A 100 6.03 3.79 -19.99
CA ASP A 100 6.16 3.62 -18.54
C ASP A 100 5.16 2.55 -18.09
N PHE A 101 5.54 1.72 -17.12
CA PHE A 101 4.63 0.74 -16.53
C PHE A 101 4.11 1.27 -15.19
N HIS A 102 2.85 1.65 -15.17
CA HIS A 102 2.20 2.21 -14.00
C HIS A 102 1.86 1.13 -12.98
N LEU A 103 2.42 1.24 -11.77
CA LEU A 103 2.40 0.22 -10.73
C LEU A 103 1.18 0.26 -9.80
N GLY A 104 0.27 1.20 -10.03
CA GLY A 104 -0.92 1.43 -9.21
C GLY A 104 -2.04 2.09 -10.00
N ASN A 105 -2.99 2.68 -9.29
CA ASN A 105 -4.02 3.54 -9.86
C ASN A 105 -3.87 4.96 -9.31
N ASP A 106 -4.04 5.94 -10.20
CA ASP A 106 -4.03 7.36 -9.87
C ASP A 106 -5.47 7.84 -9.70
N LEU A 107 -5.76 8.35 -8.50
CA LEU A 107 -7.04 8.90 -8.09
C LEU A 107 -6.89 10.42 -7.95
N ALA A 108 -7.29 11.17 -8.97
CA ALA A 108 -7.22 12.62 -8.93
C ALA A 108 -8.20 13.18 -7.91
N ALA A 109 -7.70 14.02 -7.02
CA ALA A 109 -8.44 14.67 -5.96
C ALA A 109 -7.78 16.02 -5.63
N ALA A 110 -8.53 16.92 -5.00
CA ALA A 110 -7.97 18.21 -4.62
C ALA A 110 -6.80 18.04 -3.62
N GLN A 111 -5.77 18.87 -3.74
CA GLN A 111 -4.72 18.93 -2.73
C GLN A 111 -5.33 19.20 -1.36
N GLY A 112 -4.88 18.47 -0.34
CA GLY A 112 -5.44 18.55 1.01
C GLY A 112 -6.59 17.58 1.30
N THR A 113 -7.15 16.89 0.29
CA THR A 113 -8.16 15.84 0.51
C THR A 113 -7.58 14.76 1.43
N GLU A 114 -8.36 14.32 2.42
CA GLU A 114 -7.93 13.30 3.38
C GLU A 114 -7.75 11.94 2.70
N ILE A 115 -6.61 11.31 3.01
CA ILE A 115 -6.29 9.94 2.60
C ILE A 115 -6.57 9.02 3.77
N LEU A 116 -7.33 7.95 3.52
CA LEU A 116 -7.78 6.99 4.52
C LEU A 116 -7.03 5.67 4.40
N ALA A 117 -6.81 5.00 5.53
CA ALA A 117 -6.36 3.63 5.55
C ALA A 117 -7.40 2.73 4.88
N ALA A 118 -6.97 1.99 3.87
CA ALA A 118 -7.88 1.15 3.09
C ALA A 118 -8.23 -0.13 3.85
N ALA A 119 -7.41 -0.54 4.80
CA ALA A 119 -7.70 -1.63 5.72
C ALA A 119 -6.89 -1.50 7.01
N ASP A 120 -7.26 -2.28 8.02
CA ASP A 120 -6.50 -2.41 9.27
C ASP A 120 -5.07 -2.88 8.99
N GLY A 121 -4.11 -2.37 9.74
CA GLY A 121 -2.73 -2.82 9.61
C GLY A 121 -1.74 -2.04 10.45
N VAL A 122 -0.46 -2.21 10.11
CA VAL A 122 0.65 -1.49 10.73
C VAL A 122 1.40 -0.74 9.64
N VAL A 123 1.69 0.54 9.87
CA VAL A 123 2.53 1.33 8.97
C VAL A 123 3.92 0.72 8.91
N ARG A 124 4.22 0.05 7.80
CA ARG A 124 5.52 -0.56 7.53
C ARG A 124 6.57 0.50 7.18
N TYR A 125 6.16 1.56 6.50
CA TYR A 125 7.03 2.66 6.13
C TYR A 125 6.23 3.96 6.00
N ALA A 126 6.80 5.07 6.48
CA ALA A 126 6.33 6.42 6.24
C ALA A 126 7.57 7.30 5.97
N GLY A 127 7.63 7.97 4.81
CA GLY A 127 8.80 8.78 4.47
C GLY A 127 8.79 9.33 3.06
N VAL A 128 9.97 9.66 2.55
CA VAL A 128 10.14 10.29 1.23
C VAL A 128 10.84 9.34 0.28
N HIS A 129 10.41 9.33 -0.99
CA HIS A 129 11.06 8.66 -2.10
C HIS A 129 11.09 9.59 -3.32
N SER A 130 12.12 9.47 -4.16
CA SER A 130 12.31 10.38 -5.30
C SER A 130 11.12 10.39 -6.27
N SER A 131 10.58 9.21 -6.60
CA SER A 131 9.45 9.10 -7.52
C SER A 131 8.10 9.24 -6.82
N TYR A 132 7.94 8.66 -5.62
CA TYR A 132 6.63 8.63 -4.94
C TYR A 132 6.37 9.90 -4.13
N GLY A 133 7.38 10.75 -3.90
CA GLY A 133 7.28 11.86 -2.97
C GLY A 133 7.12 11.37 -1.54
N ASN A 134 6.28 12.06 -0.76
CA ASN A 134 5.88 11.56 0.56
C ASN A 134 4.93 10.38 0.36
N TYR A 135 5.25 9.25 1.00
CA TYR A 135 4.49 8.04 0.82
C TYR A 135 4.46 7.17 2.08
N LEU A 136 3.47 6.28 2.10
CA LEU A 136 3.18 5.34 3.16
C LEU A 136 3.07 3.92 2.60
N ARG A 137 3.51 2.92 3.35
CA ARG A 137 3.14 1.50 3.17
C ARG A 137 2.52 0.96 4.44
N ILE A 138 1.37 0.30 4.31
CA ILE A 138 0.71 -0.41 5.42
C ILE A 138 0.83 -1.90 5.15
N LEU A 139 1.26 -2.66 6.17
CA LEU A 139 1.24 -4.13 6.18
C LEU A 139 -0.03 -4.62 6.86
N HIS A 140 -0.75 -5.50 6.17
CA HIS A 140 -2.00 -6.09 6.61
C HIS A 140 -1.80 -7.48 7.23
N ALA A 141 -2.83 -8.01 7.87
CA ALA A 141 -2.74 -9.24 8.68
C ALA A 141 -2.42 -10.50 7.86
N ASP A 142 -2.81 -10.55 6.58
CA ASP A 142 -2.53 -11.64 5.65
C ASP A 142 -1.14 -11.55 4.99
N GLY A 143 -0.42 -10.46 5.24
CA GLY A 143 0.90 -10.19 4.69
C GLY A 143 0.89 -9.33 3.42
N ASP A 144 -0.28 -8.92 2.95
CA ASP A 144 -0.40 -7.97 1.86
C ASP A 144 -0.06 -6.56 2.33
N GLU A 145 0.23 -5.69 1.36
CA GLU A 145 0.51 -4.29 1.63
C GLU A 145 -0.27 -3.36 0.72
N THR A 146 -0.62 -2.20 1.25
CA THR A 146 -1.12 -1.06 0.47
C THR A 146 -0.10 0.07 0.49
N LEU A 147 0.05 0.75 -0.64
CA LEU A 147 0.94 1.90 -0.80
C LEU A 147 0.13 3.15 -1.15
N TYR A 148 0.49 4.27 -0.52
CA TYR A 148 -0.12 5.59 -0.73
C TYR A 148 0.98 6.58 -1.05
N ALA A 149 0.97 7.18 -2.24
CA ALA A 149 2.03 8.08 -2.70
C ALA A 149 1.51 9.46 -3.10
N HIS A 150 2.46 10.36 -3.41
CA HIS A 150 2.26 11.76 -3.76
C HIS A 150 1.58 12.58 -2.66
N MET A 151 1.70 12.14 -1.41
CA MET A 151 1.03 12.79 -0.28
C MET A 151 1.63 14.19 -0.02
N GLN A 152 0.81 15.13 0.45
CA GLN A 152 1.30 16.43 0.92
C GLN A 152 1.84 16.31 2.34
N TYR A 153 1.04 15.75 3.25
CA TYR A 153 1.39 15.53 4.65
C TYR A 153 1.16 14.07 5.06
N LEU A 154 2.02 13.59 5.96
CA LEU A 154 1.89 12.30 6.64
C LEU A 154 1.51 12.56 8.10
N PHE A 155 0.38 12.00 8.55
CA PHE A 155 -0.11 12.14 9.94
C PHE A 155 0.19 10.92 10.80
N VAL A 156 0.78 9.88 10.20
CA VAL A 156 1.17 8.64 10.86
C VAL A 156 2.67 8.38 10.66
N ARG A 157 3.24 7.48 11.47
CA ARG A 157 4.67 7.13 11.43
C ARG A 157 4.87 5.62 11.33
N THR A 158 6.05 5.20 10.87
CA THR A 158 6.47 3.79 10.87
C THR A 158 6.26 3.13 12.24
N GLY A 159 5.70 1.92 12.22
CA GLY A 159 5.36 1.12 13.40
C GLY A 159 4.01 1.43 14.02
N GLN A 160 3.29 2.46 13.57
CA GLN A 160 1.96 2.80 14.08
C GLN A 160 0.91 1.82 13.55
N ALA A 161 0.07 1.30 14.45
CA ALA A 161 -1.14 0.57 14.07
C ALA A 161 -2.21 1.56 13.59
N VAL A 162 -2.93 1.18 12.54
CA VAL A 162 -4.02 1.97 11.94
C VAL A 162 -5.22 1.08 11.68
N THR A 163 -6.42 1.65 11.78
CA THR A 163 -7.67 0.98 11.43
C THR A 163 -8.19 1.46 10.08
N ALA A 164 -8.95 0.64 9.38
CA ALA A 164 -9.65 1.01 8.15
C ALA A 164 -10.44 2.33 8.35
N GLY A 165 -10.36 3.22 7.36
CA GLY A 165 -10.98 4.56 7.42
C GLY A 165 -10.23 5.59 8.26
N GLN A 166 -9.15 5.22 8.96
CA GLN A 166 -8.34 6.19 9.71
C GLN A 166 -7.61 7.14 8.76
N VAL A 167 -7.63 8.44 9.05
CA VAL A 167 -6.86 9.44 8.28
C VAL A 167 -5.36 9.19 8.43
N LEU A 168 -4.68 9.04 7.29
CA LEU A 168 -3.24 8.81 7.17
C LEU A 168 -2.45 10.08 6.86
N GLY A 169 -3.11 11.07 6.26
CA GLY A 169 -2.49 12.25 5.68
C GLY A 169 -3.39 12.88 4.64
N THR A 170 -2.80 13.67 3.75
CA THR A 170 -3.55 14.40 2.71
C THR A 170 -2.95 14.25 1.32
N VAL A 171 -3.81 14.31 0.31
CA VAL A 171 -3.44 14.35 -1.11
C VAL A 171 -2.52 15.55 -1.37
N GLY A 172 -1.50 15.31 -2.19
CA GLY A 172 -0.58 16.33 -2.67
C GLY A 172 -0.14 16.05 -4.09
N GLU A 173 1.01 16.62 -4.42
CA GLU A 173 1.67 16.51 -5.73
C GLU A 173 3.19 16.32 -5.57
N THR A 174 3.61 15.66 -4.48
CA THR A 174 5.05 15.47 -4.19
C THR A 174 5.65 14.35 -5.04
N GLY A 175 6.95 14.42 -5.33
CA GLY A 175 7.64 13.44 -6.19
C GLY A 175 7.35 13.67 -7.67
N ASN A 176 7.25 12.58 -8.44
CA ASN A 176 6.94 12.62 -9.86
C ASN A 176 5.42 12.60 -10.07
N ALA A 177 4.78 13.75 -9.87
CA ALA A 177 3.35 13.95 -10.09
C ALA A 177 3.11 15.07 -11.11
N THR A 178 2.14 14.88 -12.00
CA THR A 178 1.73 15.91 -12.98
C THR A 178 0.69 16.90 -12.44
N GLY A 179 0.15 16.61 -11.25
CA GLY A 179 -0.77 17.44 -10.49
C GLY A 179 -1.31 16.68 -9.27
N PRO A 180 -2.22 17.28 -8.47
CA PRO A 180 -2.71 16.66 -7.24
C PRO A 180 -3.50 15.35 -7.48
N HIS A 181 -3.01 14.26 -6.89
CA HIS A 181 -3.67 12.95 -6.91
C HIS A 181 -3.11 12.02 -5.82
N LEU A 182 -3.85 10.95 -5.52
CA LEU A 182 -3.34 9.80 -4.78
C LEU A 182 -2.93 8.71 -5.75
N HIS A 183 -1.67 8.28 -5.70
CA HIS A 183 -1.25 7.03 -6.31
C HIS A 183 -1.37 5.89 -5.30
N PHE A 184 -2.17 4.88 -5.65
CA PHE A 184 -2.51 3.75 -4.78
C PHE A 184 -2.06 2.42 -5.39
N GLU A 185 -1.36 1.59 -4.61
CA GLU A 185 -0.95 0.25 -5.02
C GLU A 185 -1.42 -0.82 -4.02
N ILE A 186 -1.60 -2.04 -4.52
CA ILE A 186 -1.75 -3.27 -3.72
C ILE A 186 -0.59 -4.20 -4.03
N LEU A 187 0.01 -4.76 -2.97
CA LEU A 187 1.11 -5.70 -3.07
C LEU A 187 0.74 -7.02 -2.39
N HIS A 188 0.86 -8.12 -3.12
CA HIS A 188 0.76 -9.48 -2.59
C HIS A 188 2.12 -10.16 -2.69
N LYS A 189 2.68 -10.59 -1.55
CA LYS A 189 4.03 -11.19 -1.46
C LYS A 189 5.13 -10.34 -2.12
N GLY A 190 5.02 -9.02 -1.99
CA GLY A 190 5.98 -8.06 -2.54
C GLY A 190 5.87 -7.78 -4.04
N LEU A 191 4.91 -8.41 -4.73
CA LEU A 191 4.58 -8.14 -6.13
C LEU A 191 3.36 -7.24 -6.22
N ARG A 192 3.37 -6.30 -7.17
CA ARG A 192 2.27 -5.38 -7.41
C ARG A 192 1.23 -5.97 -8.36
N TYR A 193 -0.02 -5.67 -8.07
CA TYR A 193 -1.18 -6.12 -8.83
C TYR A 193 -2.08 -4.92 -9.13
N ASP A 194 -2.92 -5.04 -10.15
CA ASP A 194 -3.89 -4.01 -10.49
C ASP A 194 -4.93 -3.84 -9.36
N PRO A 195 -4.99 -2.67 -8.70
CA PRO A 195 -5.95 -2.43 -7.63
C PRO A 195 -7.36 -2.06 -8.14
N SER A 196 -7.59 -1.98 -9.46
CA SER A 196 -8.84 -1.47 -10.03
C SER A 196 -10.09 -2.22 -9.58
N GLU A 197 -10.02 -3.55 -9.48
CA GLU A 197 -11.15 -4.38 -9.04
C GLU A 197 -11.41 -4.18 -7.54
N ALA A 198 -10.34 -4.20 -6.75
CA ALA A 198 -10.40 -4.02 -5.31
C ALA A 198 -10.97 -2.63 -4.93
N LEU A 199 -10.56 -1.58 -5.64
CA LEU A 199 -11.09 -0.21 -5.51
C LEU A 199 -12.57 -0.09 -5.92
N GLN A 200 -13.04 -0.86 -6.90
CA GLN A 200 -14.45 -0.87 -7.29
C GLN A 200 -15.34 -1.55 -6.24
N SER A 201 -14.79 -2.54 -5.53
CA SER A 201 -15.49 -3.27 -4.46
C SER A 201 -15.39 -2.62 -3.08
N ALA A 202 -14.62 -1.52 -2.95
CA ALA A 202 -14.36 -0.87 -1.68
C ALA A 202 -15.62 -0.17 -1.13
N ALA A 203 -15.74 -0.17 0.21
CA ALA A 203 -16.82 0.46 0.96
C ALA A 203 -16.59 1.96 1.21
#